data_AF-A0A7S2FUY0-F1
#
_entry.id   AF-A0A7S2FUY0-F1
#
_cell.length_a   1.000
_cell.length_b   1.000
_cell.length_c   1.000
_cell.angle_alpha   90.00
_cell.angle_beta   90.00
_cell.angle_gamma   90.00
#
_symmetry.space_group_name_H-M   'P 1'
#
loop_
_entity.id
_entity.type
_entity.pdbx_description
1 polymer ?
#
loop_
_entity_poly.entity_id
_entity_poly.type
_entity_poly.pdbx_seq_one_letter_code
_entity_poly.pdbx_strand_id
1 'polypeptide(L)'
;EAQENSGPLSKLRKNPAFADLFEHTDATSLDDSTIKRLAVAHKEESRHKLFQMFWSPEAAITYTAHRYPATWATNYRVLYELARRVPDFQPQSILDYGAGPAP
;
A
#
# COMPACT_ATOMS: atom_id res chain seq x y z
N GLU A 1 -8.72 -11.87 45.52
CA GLU A 1 -9.97 -12.27 44.85
C GLU A 1 -9.97 -11.64 43.46
N ALA A 2 -9.77 -12.46 42.43
CA ALA A 2 -9.54 -11.99 41.06
C ALA A 2 -10.87 -11.65 40.39
N GLN A 3 -11.03 -10.40 39.95
CA GLN A 3 -12.19 -9.96 39.16
C GLN A 3 -12.33 -10.84 37.93
N GLU A 4 -13.47 -11.53 37.86
CA GLU A 4 -13.91 -12.29 36.68
C GLU A 4 -14.01 -11.33 35.49
N ASN A 5 -13.05 -11.47 34.57
CA ASN A 5 -12.91 -10.71 33.32
C ASN A 5 -14.14 -10.95 32.40
N SER A 6 -15.20 -10.18 32.62
CA SER A 6 -16.44 -10.17 31.83
C SER A 6 -16.35 -9.32 30.56
N GLY A 7 -15.14 -9.13 30.03
CA GLY A 7 -14.89 -8.38 28.80
C GLY A 7 -15.28 -9.13 27.52
N PRO A 8 -15.43 -8.44 26.38
CA PRO A 8 -15.77 -9.05 25.08
C PRO A 8 -14.81 -10.19 24.65
N LEU A 9 -13.55 -10.12 25.07
CA LEU A 9 -12.51 -11.11 24.74
C LEU A 9 -12.72 -12.46 25.45
N SER A 10 -13.32 -12.47 26.64
CA SER A 10 -13.61 -13.73 27.34
C SER A 10 -14.73 -14.52 26.67
N LYS A 11 -15.62 -13.84 25.94
CA LYS A 11 -16.63 -14.49 25.07
C LYS A 11 -15.99 -15.12 23.83
N LEU A 12 -15.00 -14.45 23.24
CA LEU A 12 -14.28 -14.95 22.06
C LEU A 12 -13.39 -16.15 22.39
N ARG A 13 -12.69 -16.14 23.53
CA ARG A 13 -11.89 -17.29 24.01
C ARG A 13 -12.72 -18.55 24.27
N LYS A 14 -14.00 -18.42 24.61
CA LYS A 14 -14.90 -19.56 24.84
C LYS A 14 -15.41 -20.19 23.54
N ASN A 15 -15.24 -19.52 22.39
CA ASN A 15 -15.75 -20.00 21.12
C ASN A 15 -14.66 -20.82 20.39
N PRO A 16 -14.89 -22.12 20.12
CA PRO A 16 -13.88 -23.01 19.54
C PRO A 16 -13.44 -22.59 18.12
N ALA A 17 -14.26 -21.82 17.40
CA ALA A 17 -13.90 -21.31 16.08
C ALA A 17 -12.75 -20.29 16.10
N PHE A 18 -12.37 -19.78 17.28
CA PHE A 18 -11.32 -18.78 17.46
C PHE A 18 -10.14 -19.30 18.32
N ALA A 19 -10.01 -20.63 18.50
CA ALA A 19 -8.93 -21.21 19.29
C ALA A 19 -7.55 -20.84 18.73
N ASP A 20 -7.34 -21.02 17.43
CA ASP A 20 -6.08 -20.79 16.71
C ASP A 20 -5.63 -19.31 16.75
N LEU A 21 -6.58 -18.37 16.90
CA LEU A 21 -6.30 -16.94 17.00
C LEU A 21 -5.39 -16.62 18.21
N PHE A 22 -5.60 -17.32 19.32
CA PHE A 22 -4.86 -17.12 20.57
C PHE A 22 -3.62 -18.01 20.68
N GLU A 23 -3.46 -19.02 19.81
CA GLU A 23 -2.24 -19.84 19.73
C GLU A 23 -1.13 -19.14 18.93
N HIS A 24 -1.50 -18.37 17.89
CA HIS A 24 -0.55 -17.71 17.00
C HIS A 24 -0.28 -16.24 17.34
N THR A 25 -1.08 -15.65 18.22
CA THR A 25 -0.75 -14.34 18.78
C THR A 25 -0.08 -14.56 20.13
N ASP A 26 1.14 -14.04 20.31
CA ASP A 26 1.78 -13.83 21.63
C ASP A 26 1.01 -12.79 22.47
N ALA A 27 -0.32 -12.71 22.32
CA ALA A 27 -1.23 -11.79 22.97
C ALA A 27 -1.68 -12.33 24.34
N THR A 28 -0.79 -12.99 25.07
CA THR A 28 -1.10 -13.58 26.37
C THR A 28 -1.26 -12.55 27.49
N SER A 29 -0.93 -11.27 27.28
CA SER A 29 -1.15 -10.21 28.28
C SER A 29 -1.32 -8.79 27.71
N LEU A 30 -1.87 -8.63 26.52
CA LEU A 30 -2.18 -7.28 26.04
C LEU A 30 -3.36 -6.70 26.85
N ASP A 31 -3.08 -5.64 27.60
CA ASP A 31 -4.09 -4.84 28.29
C ASP A 31 -5.18 -4.38 27.31
N ASP A 32 -6.42 -4.30 27.79
CA ASP A 32 -7.59 -3.88 27.01
C ASP A 32 -7.37 -2.51 26.35
N SER A 33 -6.57 -1.64 26.97
CA SER A 33 -6.19 -0.34 26.38
C SER A 33 -5.31 -0.46 25.14
N THR A 34 -4.43 -1.47 25.11
CA THR A 34 -3.52 -1.74 23.98
C THR A 34 -4.29 -2.34 22.83
N ILE A 35 -5.22 -3.26 23.12
CA ILE A 35 -6.11 -3.86 22.11
C ILE A 35 -6.98 -2.79 21.44
N LYS A 36 -7.54 -1.86 22.22
CA LYS A 36 -8.30 -0.72 21.68
C LYS A 36 -7.45 0.19 20.80
N ARG A 37 -6.21 0.49 21.20
CA ARG A 37 -5.28 1.29 20.41
C ARG A 37 -4.90 0.61 19.10
N LEU A 38 -4.61 -0.69 19.12
CA LEU A 38 -4.35 -1.49 17.92
C LEU A 38 -5.56 -1.53 16.99
N ALA A 39 -6.77 -1.70 17.54
CA ALA A 39 -8.00 -1.68 16.76
C ALA A 39 -8.26 -0.32 16.09
N VAL A 40 -7.99 0.79 16.78
CA VAL A 40 -8.05 2.15 16.21
C VAL A 40 -6.98 2.32 15.13
N ALA A 41 -5.73 1.92 15.39
CA ALA A 41 -4.64 2.01 14.43
C ALA A 41 -4.95 1.23 13.14
N HIS A 42 -5.42 -0.02 13.26
CA HIS A 42 -5.84 -0.83 12.12
C HIS A 42 -7.05 -0.22 11.38
N LYS A 43 -8.01 0.34 12.11
CA LYS A 43 -9.14 1.05 11.49
C LYS A 43 -8.69 2.28 10.73
N GLU A 44 -7.77 3.07 11.27
CA GLU A 44 -7.17 4.21 10.57
C GLU A 44 -6.35 3.75 9.36
N GLU A 45 -5.53 2.72 9.47
CA GLU A 45 -4.77 2.17 8.34
C GLU A 45 -5.70 1.63 7.23
N SER A 46 -6.81 0.99 7.61
CA SER A 46 -7.83 0.53 6.65
C SER A 46 -8.56 1.67 5.92
N ARG A 47 -8.65 2.86 6.54
CA ARG A 47 -9.19 4.09 5.91
C ARG A 47 -8.19 4.66 4.90
N HIS A 48 -6.91 4.49 5.16
CA HIS A 48 -5.82 4.92 4.29
C HIS A 48 -5.32 3.79 3.39
N LYS A 49 -6.19 2.86 2.96
CA LYS A 49 -5.82 1.84 1.96
C LYS A 49 -5.16 2.56 0.78
N LEU A 50 -3.83 2.48 0.74
CA LEU A 50 -3.04 2.86 -0.42
C LEU A 50 -3.58 1.96 -1.52
N PHE A 51 -4.35 2.54 -2.43
CA PHE A 51 -4.89 1.80 -3.55
C PHE A 51 -3.69 1.42 -4.41
N GLN A 52 -3.13 0.24 -4.15
CA GLN A 52 -2.06 -0.28 -4.96
C GLN A 52 -2.68 -0.54 -6.33
N MET A 53 -2.36 0.33 -7.30
CA MET A 53 -2.85 0.19 -8.66
C MET A 53 -2.30 -1.11 -9.23
N PHE A 54 -3.16 -2.11 -9.26
CA PHE A 54 -2.87 -3.38 -9.91
C PHE A 54 -3.35 -3.30 -11.37
N TRP A 55 -2.44 -3.56 -12.30
CA TRP A 55 -2.77 -3.65 -13.72
C TRP A 55 -2.79 -5.12 -14.13
N SER A 56 -3.90 -5.58 -14.70
CA SER A 56 -3.85 -6.83 -15.47
C SER A 56 -3.03 -6.61 -16.74
N PRO A 57 -2.42 -7.65 -17.33
CA PRO A 57 -1.69 -7.51 -18.60
C PRO A 57 -2.52 -6.85 -19.71
N GLU A 58 -3.80 -7.18 -19.81
CA GLU A 58 -4.73 -6.63 -20.79
C GLU A 58 -5.00 -5.14 -20.53
N ALA A 59 -5.17 -4.76 -19.26
CA ALA A 59 -5.36 -3.37 -18.87
C ALA A 59 -4.10 -2.54 -19.14
N ALA A 60 -2.92 -3.10 -18.88
CA ALA A 60 -1.64 -2.47 -19.19
C ALA A 60 -1.48 -2.22 -20.70
N ILE A 61 -1.72 -3.24 -21.54
CA ILE A 61 -1.64 -3.10 -23.01
C ILE A 61 -2.63 -2.04 -23.51
N THR A 62 -3.87 -2.08 -23.02
CA THR A 62 -4.92 -1.11 -23.42
C THR A 62 -4.53 0.31 -23.01
N TYR A 63 -4.04 0.48 -21.78
CA TYR A 63 -3.57 1.77 -21.27
C TYR A 63 -2.42 2.32 -22.11
N THR A 64 -1.40 1.49 -22.37
CA THR A 64 -0.25 1.85 -23.19
C THR A 64 -0.69 2.22 -24.61
N ALA A 65 -1.48 1.39 -25.28
CA ALA A 65 -1.95 1.68 -26.64
C ALA A 65 -2.72 3.00 -26.73
N HIS A 66 -3.51 3.34 -25.71
CA HIS A 66 -4.29 4.57 -25.67
C HIS A 66 -3.48 5.82 -25.28
N ARG A 67 -2.55 5.71 -24.33
CA ARG A 67 -1.85 6.85 -23.72
C ARG A 67 -0.46 7.13 -24.29
N TYR A 68 0.23 6.09 -24.76
CA TYR A 68 1.63 6.16 -25.16
C TYR A 68 1.94 7.25 -26.21
N PRO A 69 1.12 7.47 -27.27
CA PRO A 69 1.45 8.49 -28.25
C PRO A 69 1.53 9.90 -27.66
N ALA A 70 0.65 10.24 -26.72
CA ALA A 70 0.60 11.55 -26.10
C ALA A 70 1.69 11.74 -25.05
N THR A 71 1.97 10.71 -24.23
CA THR A 71 3.05 10.75 -23.22
C THR A 71 4.41 10.83 -23.91
N TRP A 72 4.63 10.00 -24.92
CA TRP A 72 5.86 10.00 -25.70
C TRP A 72 6.14 11.35 -26.38
N ALA A 73 5.15 11.93 -27.07
CA ALA A 73 5.33 13.21 -27.75
C ALA A 73 5.71 14.34 -26.78
N THR A 74 5.10 14.35 -25.59
CA THR A 74 5.40 15.33 -24.55
C THR A 74 6.80 15.14 -23.99
N ASN A 75 7.16 13.91 -23.61
CA ASN A 75 8.48 13.59 -23.07
C ASN A 75 9.59 13.88 -24.09
N TYR A 76 9.38 13.51 -25.35
CA TYR A 76 10.31 13.82 -26.43
C TYR A 76 10.51 15.34 -26.57
N ARG A 77 9.43 16.12 -26.57
CA ARG A 77 9.50 17.58 -26.68
C ARG A 77 10.33 18.20 -25.57
N VAL A 78 10.13 17.73 -24.33
CA VAL A 78 10.86 18.21 -23.14
C VAL A 78 12.33 17.84 -23.23
N LEU A 79 12.65 16.57 -23.52
CA LEU A 79 14.03 16.10 -23.64
C LEU A 79 14.77 16.79 -24.81
N TYR A 80 14.07 17.09 -25.90
CA TYR A 80 14.62 17.85 -27.01
C TYR A 80 14.98 19.29 -26.62
N GLU A 81 14.14 19.99 -25.84
CA GLU A 81 14.52 21.30 -25.30
C GLU A 81 15.68 21.20 -24.32
N LEU A 82 15.69 20.18 -23.46
CA LEU A 82 16.76 19.96 -22.48
C LEU A 82 18.10 19.81 -23.19
N ALA A 83 18.16 18.97 -24.22
CA ALA A 83 19.36 18.78 -25.04
C ALA A 83 19.82 20.07 -25.74
N ARG A 84 18.89 20.91 -26.18
CA ARG A 84 19.23 22.19 -26.85
C ARG A 84 19.73 23.26 -25.88
N ARG A 85 19.16 23.32 -24.68
CA ARG A 85 19.44 24.39 -23.70
C ARG A 85 20.62 24.05 -22.79
N VAL A 86 20.82 22.76 -22.51
CA VAL A 86 21.87 22.26 -21.62
C VAL A 86 22.60 21.11 -22.32
N PRO A 87 23.39 21.39 -23.37
CA PRO A 87 24.01 20.35 -24.20
C PRO A 87 25.03 19.49 -23.43
N ASP A 88 25.59 20.01 -22.34
CA ASP A 88 26.54 19.30 -21.49
C ASP A 88 25.86 18.40 -20.43
N PHE A 89 24.52 18.41 -20.36
CA PHE A 89 23.78 17.57 -19.41
C PHE A 89 23.84 16.09 -19.83
N GLN A 90 24.65 15.31 -19.12
CA GLN A 90 24.85 13.87 -19.34
C GLN A 90 24.56 13.08 -18.04
N PRO A 91 23.28 12.85 -17.70
CA PRO A 91 22.93 12.17 -16.46
C PRO A 91 23.46 10.73 -16.47
N GLN A 92 24.18 10.35 -15.42
CA GLN A 92 24.71 8.99 -15.25
C GLN A 92 23.67 8.01 -14.69
N SER A 93 22.64 8.54 -14.03
CA SER A 93 21.52 7.78 -13.51
C SER A 93 20.23 8.59 -13.64
N ILE A 94 19.12 7.91 -13.92
CA ILE A 94 17.79 8.52 -14.06
C ILE A 94 16.82 7.73 -13.17
N LEU A 95 16.03 8.45 -12.38
CA LEU A 95 14.92 7.89 -11.63
C LEU A 95 13.63 8.23 -12.37
N ASP A 96 12.86 7.21 -12.73
CA ASP A 96 11.50 7.36 -13.26
C ASP A 96 10.50 6.99 -12.16
N TYR A 97 9.93 8.02 -11.53
CA TYR A 97 8.98 7.84 -10.45
C TYR A 97 7.56 7.66 -11.02
N GLY A 98 6.97 6.49 -10.76
CA GLY A 98 5.61 6.20 -11.21
C GLY A 98 5.53 5.79 -12.69
N ALA A 99 6.61 5.19 -13.23
CA ALA A 99 6.71 4.74 -14.62
C ALA A 99 5.54 3.88 -15.12
N GLY A 100 4.79 3.23 -14.21
CA GLY A 100 3.60 2.46 -14.56
C GLY A 100 3.86 1.42 -15.66
N PRO A 101 2.85 1.07 -16.47
CA PRO A 101 3.01 0.17 -17.61
C PRO A 101 3.54 0.86 -18.90
N ALA A 102 3.79 2.17 -18.87
CA ALA A 102 4.31 2.92 -20.01
C ALA A 102 4.98 4.25 -19.58
N PRO A 103 6.16 4.58 -20.14
CA PRO A 103 6.74 5.92 -20.08
C PRO A 103 6.03 6.95 -20.99
#